data_AF-A0AAD4ICT7-F1
#
_entry.id   AF-A0AAD4ICT7-F1
#
_cell.length_a   1.000
_cell.length_b   1.000
_cell.length_c   1.000
_cell.angle_alpha   90.00
_cell.angle_beta   90.00
_cell.angle_gamma   90.00
#
_symmetry.space_group_name_H-M   'P 1'
#
loop_
_entity.id
_entity.type
_entity.pdbx_description
1 polymer ?
#
loop_
_entity_poly.entity_id
_entity_poly.type
_entity_poly.pdbx_seq_one_letter_code
_entity_poly.pdbx_strand_id
1 'polypeptide(L)'
;MLIYYEDGTTDVQPSAAACHYHSAAVDRATKCWICCGKHVSETAPCSTSNIHMMHEYRQGELDRLHQLQETPVFHPDRATSVRFAVAIDCEMGTARNGDSELIRLSAIDYLTGEVLINNLVKPDQPILHLNTKWSGVTWDQMNEAVRQKTTLKGTVGARRLLWKFMGPDTVLVGHSVHNDLKALKWIHTQVVDSYIIEHKIIQEKKAIQAREEEANEARATRVEERLREITGLVDGYMSSLPTNHQAAANSTTATEGEPKKKKAKGTGDLALKTLLKKYLATDIQTRGKKGHDSLEDATAARDLVHWMTMRRLQEKYGEII
;
A
#
# COMPACT_ATOMS: atom_id res chain seq x y z
N MET A 1 23.39 10.54 -12.30
CA MET A 1 23.44 11.29 -13.57
C MET A 1 23.06 12.73 -13.21
N LEU A 2 23.99 13.67 -13.34
CA LEU A 2 23.80 15.07 -12.95
C LEU A 2 22.67 15.70 -13.78
N ILE A 3 21.76 16.43 -13.12
CA ILE A 3 20.71 17.19 -13.79
C ILE A 3 21.33 18.54 -14.13
N TYR A 4 21.52 18.79 -15.42
CA TYR A 4 21.98 20.08 -15.94
C TYR A 4 20.76 20.89 -16.40
N TYR A 5 20.68 22.14 -15.97
CA TYR A 5 19.75 23.15 -16.47
C TYR A 5 20.30 23.84 -17.72
N GLU A 6 19.43 24.46 -18.51
CA GLU A 6 19.79 25.20 -19.74
C GLU A 6 20.70 26.41 -19.46
N ASP A 7 20.75 26.89 -18.23
CA ASP A 7 21.66 27.94 -17.75
C ASP A 7 23.02 27.40 -17.24
N GLY A 8 23.27 26.09 -17.37
CA GLY A 8 24.50 25.44 -16.93
C GLY A 8 24.56 25.16 -15.42
N THR A 9 23.51 25.49 -14.66
CA THR A 9 23.45 25.15 -13.23
C THR A 9 23.04 23.69 -13.02
N THR A 10 23.44 23.11 -11.90
CA THR A 10 22.98 21.79 -11.45
C THR A 10 22.37 21.93 -10.06
N ASP A 11 21.24 21.28 -9.76
CA ASP A 11 20.70 21.15 -8.37
C ASP A 11 21.61 20.33 -7.43
N VAL A 12 22.79 20.01 -7.93
CA VAL A 12 23.77 19.16 -7.30
C VAL A 12 24.79 20.08 -6.68
N GLN A 13 24.55 20.46 -5.43
CA GLN A 13 25.61 20.97 -4.57
C GLN A 13 26.59 19.81 -4.33
N PRO A 14 27.88 19.91 -4.70
CA PRO A 14 28.88 18.95 -4.28
C PRO A 14 28.91 18.96 -2.75
N SER A 15 28.58 17.83 -2.13
CA SER A 15 28.64 17.74 -0.68
C SER A 15 30.12 17.71 -0.25
N ALA A 16 30.48 18.51 0.75
CA ALA A 16 31.82 18.49 1.35
C ALA A 16 32.16 17.12 1.98
N ALA A 17 31.14 16.31 2.28
CA ALA A 17 31.28 14.93 2.77
C ALA A 17 30.54 13.95 1.86
N ALA A 18 31.14 12.80 1.57
CA ALA A 18 30.48 11.79 0.76
C ALA A 18 29.22 11.26 1.46
N CYS A 19 28.10 11.21 0.74
CA CYS A 19 26.87 10.55 1.18
C CYS A 19 27.07 9.05 1.11
N HIS A 20 26.73 8.33 2.16
CA HIS A 20 26.82 6.88 2.15
C HIS A 20 25.44 6.28 2.44
N TYR A 21 24.93 5.47 1.52
CA TYR A 21 23.54 4.98 1.58
C TYR A 21 23.39 3.58 0.96
N HIS A 22 22.21 2.99 1.18
CA HIS A 22 21.75 1.84 0.43
C HIS A 22 20.70 2.28 -0.59
N SER A 23 20.97 2.04 -1.88
CA SER A 23 20.15 2.55 -2.99
C SER A 23 18.81 1.83 -3.18
N ALA A 24 18.58 0.74 -2.46
CA ALA A 24 17.36 -0.06 -2.56
C ALA A 24 16.83 -0.37 -1.16
N ALA A 25 15.53 -0.67 -1.08
CA ALA A 25 14.88 -1.01 0.18
C ALA A 25 15.45 -2.29 0.81
N VAL A 26 15.15 -2.48 2.10
CA VAL A 26 15.44 -3.73 2.82
C VAL A 26 14.43 -4.79 2.41
N ASP A 27 14.90 -5.96 1.99
CA ASP A 27 14.09 -7.17 2.01
C ASP A 27 13.81 -7.54 3.46
N ARG A 28 12.57 -7.30 3.89
CA ARG A 28 12.14 -7.52 5.28
C ARG A 28 12.19 -8.99 5.71
N ALA A 29 12.19 -9.93 4.76
CA ALA A 29 12.24 -11.37 5.06
C ALA A 29 13.64 -11.82 5.46
N THR A 30 14.64 -11.42 4.67
CA THR A 30 16.06 -11.74 4.91
C THR A 30 16.74 -10.71 5.81
N LYS A 31 16.07 -9.58 6.06
CA LYS A 31 16.63 -8.38 6.69
C LYS A 31 17.91 -7.94 5.97
N CYS A 32 17.96 -8.07 4.66
CA CYS A 32 19.09 -7.67 3.84
C CYS A 32 18.71 -6.51 2.92
N TRP A 33 19.65 -5.61 2.67
CA TRP A 33 19.50 -4.55 1.68
C TRP A 33 19.45 -5.13 0.28
N ILE A 34 18.41 -4.82 -0.51
CA ILE A 34 18.27 -5.33 -1.89
C ILE A 34 19.46 -4.87 -2.77
N CYS A 35 20.12 -3.75 -2.43
CA CYS A 35 21.24 -3.23 -3.22
C CYS A 35 22.49 -4.12 -3.17
N CYS A 36 22.74 -4.81 -2.06
CA CYS A 36 24.03 -5.47 -1.81
C CYS A 36 23.92 -6.83 -1.11
N GLY A 37 22.72 -7.25 -0.72
CA GLY A 37 22.49 -8.51 0.00
C GLY A 37 23.02 -8.52 1.44
N LYS A 38 23.65 -7.43 1.91
CA LYS A 38 24.16 -7.32 3.28
C LYS A 38 23.00 -7.18 4.27
N HIS A 39 23.13 -7.84 5.42
CA HIS A 39 22.13 -7.78 6.48
C HIS A 39 22.07 -6.37 7.10
N VAL A 40 20.91 -5.90 7.52
CA VAL A 40 20.69 -4.54 8.07
C VAL A 40 21.48 -4.23 9.33
N SER A 41 21.96 -5.26 10.03
CA SER A 41 22.87 -5.07 11.18
C SER A 41 24.29 -4.73 10.75
N GLU A 42 24.67 -5.01 9.50
CA GLU A 42 25.88 -4.43 8.93
C GLU A 42 25.60 -2.97 8.62
N THR A 43 26.21 -2.09 9.42
CA THR A 43 26.04 -0.65 9.36
C THR A 43 26.72 -0.01 8.14
N ALA A 44 27.51 -0.77 7.39
CA ALA A 44 28.30 -0.27 6.28
C ALA A 44 27.44 -0.12 5.00
N PRO A 45 27.18 1.13 4.54
CA PRO A 45 26.44 1.41 3.31
C PRO A 45 27.08 0.78 2.07
N CYS A 46 26.25 0.44 1.07
CA CYS A 46 26.68 -0.22 -0.16
C CYS A 46 27.03 0.75 -1.31
N SER A 47 26.70 2.02 -1.16
CA SER A 47 26.86 3.03 -2.19
C SER A 47 27.31 4.34 -1.56
N THR A 48 28.16 5.04 -2.30
CA THR A 48 28.68 6.35 -1.91
C THR A 48 28.43 7.33 -3.05
N SER A 49 27.97 8.54 -2.72
CA SER A 49 27.74 9.62 -3.68
C SER A 49 28.27 10.92 -3.10
N ASN A 50 29.02 11.70 -3.89
CA ASN A 50 29.46 13.05 -3.50
C ASN A 50 28.36 14.10 -3.73
N ILE A 51 27.12 13.65 -3.92
CA ILE A 51 25.95 14.42 -4.32
C ILE A 51 24.83 14.05 -3.35
N HIS A 52 24.37 15.02 -2.57
CA HIS A 52 23.08 14.96 -1.88
C HIS A 52 22.02 15.54 -2.80
N MET A 53 20.97 14.76 -3.12
CA MET A 53 19.81 15.30 -3.83
C MET A 53 18.82 15.87 -2.81
N MET A 54 19.16 17.01 -2.22
CA MET A 54 18.16 17.85 -1.55
C MET A 54 17.83 18.96 -2.52
N HIS A 55 16.65 18.88 -3.14
CA HIS A 55 16.19 19.94 -4.03
C HIS A 55 15.91 21.18 -3.21
N GLU A 56 16.66 22.25 -3.44
CA GLU A 56 16.38 23.55 -2.84
C GLU A 56 15.31 24.25 -3.67
N TYR A 57 14.04 24.08 -3.25
CA TYR A 57 12.94 24.80 -3.86
C TYR A 57 13.11 26.30 -3.68
N ARG A 58 13.01 27.05 -4.78
CA ARG A 58 12.92 28.51 -4.73
C ARG A 58 11.64 28.93 -4.01
N GLN A 59 11.64 30.14 -3.46
CA GLN A 59 10.45 30.71 -2.83
C GLN A 59 9.27 30.70 -3.81
N GLY A 60 8.15 30.05 -3.40
CA GLY A 60 6.94 29.90 -4.21
C GLY A 60 7.01 28.83 -5.31
N GLU A 61 8.12 28.08 -5.45
CA GLU A 61 8.22 26.99 -6.42
C GLU A 61 7.30 25.82 -6.04
N LEU A 62 7.28 25.43 -4.76
CA LEU A 62 6.38 24.41 -4.25
C LEU A 62 4.90 24.76 -4.50
N ASP A 63 4.52 26.02 -4.25
CA ASP A 63 3.14 26.49 -4.47
C ASP A 63 2.74 26.42 -5.95
N ARG A 64 3.69 26.64 -6.87
CA ARG A 64 3.46 26.51 -8.31
C ARG A 64 3.37 25.06 -8.74
N LEU A 65 4.23 24.20 -8.19
CA LEU A 65 4.29 22.77 -8.54
C LEU A 65 3.11 21.99 -7.95
N HIS A 66 2.68 22.31 -6.74
CA HIS A 66 1.68 21.57 -5.96
C HIS A 66 0.38 22.36 -5.78
N GLN A 67 -0.21 22.83 -6.88
CA GLN A 67 -1.54 23.44 -6.87
C GLN A 67 -2.61 22.35 -6.75
N LEU A 68 -2.92 21.98 -5.50
CA LEU A 68 -4.05 21.11 -5.21
C LEU A 68 -5.37 21.81 -5.61
N GLN A 69 -6.29 21.02 -6.15
CA GLN A 69 -7.62 21.49 -6.54
C GLN A 69 -8.67 20.59 -5.91
N GLU A 70 -9.76 21.17 -5.41
CA GLU A 70 -10.92 20.40 -4.98
C GLU A 70 -11.74 19.92 -6.18
N THR A 71 -12.58 18.90 -5.98
CA THR A 71 -13.59 18.55 -6.99
C THR A 71 -14.55 19.71 -7.20
N PRO A 72 -14.65 20.29 -8.41
CA PRO A 72 -15.50 21.44 -8.61
C PRO A 72 -16.98 21.06 -8.47
N VAL A 73 -17.79 21.94 -7.87
CA VAL A 73 -19.22 21.70 -7.57
C VAL A 73 -20.11 21.79 -8.81
N PHE A 74 -19.75 22.64 -9.79
CA PHE A 74 -20.57 22.91 -10.97
C PHE A 74 -19.75 22.87 -12.27
N HIS A 75 -20.30 22.29 -13.33
CA HIS A 75 -19.91 22.57 -14.72
C HIS A 75 -21.18 22.58 -15.56
N PRO A 76 -21.25 23.41 -16.62
CA PRO A 76 -22.44 23.53 -17.47
C PRO A 76 -22.85 22.22 -18.17
N ASP A 77 -21.91 21.29 -18.42
CA ASP A 77 -22.14 20.08 -19.22
C ASP A 77 -22.41 18.80 -18.39
N ARG A 78 -22.66 18.90 -17.07
CA ARG A 78 -22.54 17.75 -16.14
C ARG A 78 -23.74 16.81 -16.01
N ALA A 79 -24.97 17.26 -16.24
CA ALA A 79 -26.13 16.66 -15.58
C ALA A 79 -26.42 15.19 -15.97
N THR A 80 -25.84 14.66 -17.06
CA THR A 80 -26.10 13.30 -17.54
C THR A 80 -24.88 12.37 -17.56
N SER A 81 -23.66 12.89 -17.40
CA SER A 81 -22.43 12.09 -17.49
C SER A 81 -21.80 11.73 -16.16
N VAL A 82 -22.16 12.42 -15.08
CA VAL A 82 -21.62 12.14 -13.74
C VAL A 82 -22.06 10.75 -13.27
N ARG A 83 -21.10 9.98 -12.77
CA ARG A 83 -21.32 8.63 -12.24
C ARG A 83 -21.55 8.67 -10.75
N PHE A 84 -22.23 7.65 -10.23
CA PHE A 84 -22.39 7.47 -8.77
C PHE A 84 -21.06 7.08 -8.12
N ALA A 85 -20.28 6.23 -8.78
CA ALA A 85 -18.97 5.82 -8.32
C ALA A 85 -18.03 5.55 -9.50
N VAL A 86 -16.77 5.93 -9.34
CA VAL A 86 -15.71 5.76 -10.35
C VAL A 86 -14.51 5.12 -9.70
N ALA A 87 -14.01 4.03 -10.28
CA ALA A 87 -12.75 3.43 -9.85
C ALA A 87 -11.61 3.96 -10.70
N ILE A 88 -10.49 4.32 -10.07
CA ILE A 88 -9.30 4.85 -10.76
C ILE A 88 -8.05 4.09 -10.39
N ASP A 89 -7.06 4.20 -11.27
CA ASP A 89 -5.67 3.90 -10.99
C ASP A 89 -4.79 4.77 -11.91
N CYS A 90 -3.67 5.23 -11.37
CA CYS A 90 -2.70 6.06 -12.05
C CYS A 90 -1.33 5.39 -12.09
N GLU A 91 -0.62 5.60 -13.20
CA GLU A 91 0.81 5.29 -13.25
C GLU A 91 1.63 6.56 -13.10
N MET A 92 2.76 6.43 -12.38
CA MET A 92 3.65 7.54 -12.10
C MET A 92 5.08 7.31 -12.61
N GLY A 93 5.63 8.34 -13.23
CA GLY A 93 7.06 8.48 -13.52
C GLY A 93 7.78 9.27 -12.44
N THR A 94 9.10 9.28 -12.51
CA THR A 94 9.98 10.12 -11.69
C THR A 94 10.44 11.30 -12.54
N ALA A 95 10.08 12.51 -12.12
CA ALA A 95 10.52 13.76 -12.72
C ALA A 95 12.01 14.02 -12.45
N ARG A 96 12.60 14.97 -13.20
CA ARG A 96 14.00 15.36 -13.03
C ARG A 96 14.28 15.92 -11.65
N ASN A 97 13.36 16.68 -11.08
CA ASN A 97 13.47 17.17 -9.70
C ASN A 97 13.27 16.06 -8.63
N GLY A 98 13.06 14.80 -9.04
CA GLY A 98 12.87 13.65 -8.15
C GLY A 98 11.42 13.38 -7.76
N ASP A 99 10.48 14.27 -8.09
CA ASP A 99 9.07 14.10 -7.75
C ASP A 99 8.40 12.98 -8.54
N SER A 100 7.32 12.46 -7.97
CA SER A 100 6.43 11.53 -8.67
C SER A 100 5.44 12.30 -9.52
N GLU A 101 5.41 12.02 -10.82
CA GLU A 101 4.57 12.73 -11.80
C GLU A 101 3.65 11.76 -12.54
N LEU A 102 2.41 12.20 -12.79
CA LEU A 102 1.37 11.43 -13.46
C LEU A 102 1.75 11.17 -14.94
N ILE A 103 1.81 9.91 -15.34
CA ILE A 103 2.12 9.51 -16.72
C ILE A 103 1.02 8.68 -17.40
N ARG A 104 0.08 8.13 -16.62
CA ARG A 104 -1.12 7.46 -17.15
C ARG A 104 -2.26 7.58 -16.15
N LEU A 105 -3.47 7.69 -16.67
CA LEU A 105 -4.70 7.68 -15.87
C LEU A 105 -5.69 6.69 -16.51
N SER A 106 -6.19 5.79 -15.67
CA SER A 106 -7.32 4.91 -15.99
C SER A 106 -8.48 5.19 -15.04
N ALA A 107 -9.68 5.27 -15.58
CA ALA A 107 -10.90 5.45 -14.82
C ALA A 107 -12.04 4.64 -15.45
N ILE A 108 -12.78 3.93 -14.62
CA ILE A 108 -13.92 3.12 -15.04
C ILE A 108 -15.16 3.46 -14.22
N ASP A 109 -16.33 3.32 -14.83
CA ASP A 109 -17.59 3.37 -14.10
C ASP A 109 -17.69 2.14 -13.18
N TYR A 110 -17.94 2.38 -11.89
CA TYR A 110 -17.94 1.33 -10.88
C TYR A 110 -19.05 0.29 -11.11
N LEU A 111 -20.24 0.72 -11.57
CA LEU A 111 -21.41 -0.16 -11.67
C LEU A 111 -21.40 -0.98 -12.96
N THR A 112 -21.09 -0.34 -14.08
CA THR A 112 -21.15 -0.96 -15.41
C THR A 112 -19.81 -1.55 -15.85
N GLY A 113 -18.69 -1.08 -15.31
CA GLY A 113 -17.35 -1.40 -15.80
C GLY A 113 -16.99 -0.68 -17.10
N GLU A 114 -17.79 0.29 -17.56
CA GLU A 114 -17.46 1.12 -18.72
C GLU A 114 -16.12 1.83 -18.52
N VAL A 115 -15.24 1.77 -19.53
CA VAL A 115 -13.98 2.50 -19.51
C VAL A 115 -14.24 3.97 -19.85
N LEU A 116 -14.09 4.84 -18.85
CA LEU A 116 -14.31 6.28 -18.98
C LEU A 116 -13.06 7.01 -19.47
N ILE A 117 -11.90 6.61 -18.94
CA ILE A 117 -10.58 7.19 -19.26
C ILE A 117 -9.56 6.05 -19.29
N ASN A 118 -8.69 6.05 -20.30
CA ASN A 118 -7.53 5.18 -20.35
C ASN A 118 -6.47 5.83 -21.25
N ASN A 119 -5.82 6.87 -20.74
CA ASN A 119 -4.95 7.73 -21.54
C ASN A 119 -3.60 7.91 -20.87
N LEU A 120 -2.55 7.98 -21.69
CA LEU A 120 -1.27 8.51 -21.26
C LEU A 120 -1.40 10.01 -20.97
N VAL A 121 -0.66 10.45 -19.97
CA VAL A 121 -0.59 11.85 -19.55
C VAL A 121 0.79 12.37 -19.93
N LYS A 122 0.85 13.46 -20.69
CA LYS A 122 2.09 14.18 -20.91
C LYS A 122 2.41 14.95 -19.62
N PRO A 123 3.49 14.63 -18.89
CA PRO A 123 3.75 15.23 -17.57
C PRO A 123 4.05 16.73 -17.67
N ASP A 124 3.74 17.45 -16.59
CA ASP A 124 4.00 18.89 -16.49
C ASP A 124 5.50 19.16 -16.27
N GLN A 125 6.19 18.25 -15.58
CA GLN A 125 7.64 18.31 -15.36
C GLN A 125 8.42 17.38 -16.31
N PRO A 126 9.65 17.74 -16.68
CA PRO A 126 10.53 16.84 -17.43
C PRO A 126 10.75 15.53 -16.68
N ILE A 127 10.57 14.39 -17.35
CA ILE A 127 10.74 13.06 -16.75
C ILE A 127 12.21 12.61 -16.79
N LEU A 128 12.68 12.07 -15.66
CA LEU A 128 13.95 11.35 -15.55
C LEU A 128 13.77 9.86 -15.88
N HIS A 129 12.74 9.22 -15.32
CA HIS A 129 12.49 7.80 -15.51
C HIS A 129 10.98 7.51 -15.53
N LEU A 130 10.49 6.75 -16.51
CA LEU A 130 9.06 6.39 -16.61
C LEU A 130 8.64 5.28 -15.64
N ASN A 131 9.57 4.69 -14.91
CA ASN A 131 9.30 3.58 -13.99
C ASN A 131 8.68 2.37 -14.67
N THR A 132 9.02 2.09 -15.94
CA THR A 132 8.38 1.07 -16.80
C THR A 132 8.19 -0.30 -16.15
N LYS A 133 9.12 -0.73 -15.28
CA LYS A 133 8.97 -2.00 -14.52
C LYS A 133 7.72 -2.03 -13.65
N TRP A 134 7.26 -0.88 -13.18
CA TRP A 134 6.08 -0.69 -12.36
C TRP A 134 4.96 -0.09 -13.21
N SER A 135 5.22 0.99 -13.94
CA SER A 135 4.19 1.72 -14.69
C SER A 135 3.67 1.06 -15.96
N GLY A 136 4.44 0.13 -16.52
CA GLY A 136 4.17 -0.44 -17.84
C GLY A 136 4.24 0.55 -19.02
N VAL A 137 4.59 1.81 -18.79
CA VAL A 137 4.72 2.85 -19.82
C VAL A 137 6.15 2.91 -20.32
N THR A 138 6.33 2.83 -21.65
CA THR A 138 7.64 2.99 -22.31
C THR A 138 7.79 4.38 -22.95
N TRP A 139 9.04 4.78 -23.19
CA TRP A 139 9.32 6.02 -23.92
C TRP A 139 8.76 6.00 -25.34
N ASP A 140 8.79 4.86 -26.02
CA ASP A 140 8.22 4.73 -27.36
C ASP A 140 6.72 4.98 -27.37
N GLN A 141 5.99 4.40 -26.40
CA GLN A 141 4.56 4.64 -26.23
C GLN A 141 4.25 6.12 -25.92
N MET A 142 5.00 6.73 -24.99
CA MET A 142 4.81 8.14 -24.63
C MET A 142 5.10 9.06 -25.82
N ASN A 143 6.22 8.84 -26.52
CA ASN A 143 6.62 9.64 -27.68
C ASN A 143 5.62 9.52 -28.82
N GLU A 144 5.13 8.30 -29.10
CA GLU A 144 4.09 8.09 -30.10
C GLU A 144 2.78 8.79 -29.71
N ALA A 145 2.32 8.65 -28.48
CA ALA A 145 1.10 9.31 -28.02
C ALA A 145 1.21 10.85 -28.07
N VAL A 146 2.39 11.40 -27.76
CA VAL A 146 2.66 12.84 -27.91
C VAL A 146 2.63 13.25 -29.37
N ARG A 147 3.24 12.49 -30.29
CA ARG A 147 3.19 12.75 -31.74
C ARG A 147 1.77 12.75 -32.27
N GLN A 148 0.97 11.74 -31.87
CA GLN A 148 -0.44 11.59 -32.27
C GLN A 148 -1.39 12.53 -31.53
N LYS A 149 -0.89 13.32 -30.56
CA LYS A 149 -1.69 14.23 -29.72
C LYS A 149 -2.84 13.53 -28.96
N THR A 150 -2.64 12.28 -28.57
CA THR A 150 -3.62 11.47 -27.83
C THR A 150 -3.42 11.53 -26.30
N THR A 151 -2.36 12.20 -25.84
CA THR A 151 -2.08 12.38 -24.41
C THR A 151 -2.97 13.44 -23.77
N LEU A 152 -3.28 13.24 -22.48
CA LEU A 152 -3.82 14.30 -21.65
C LEU A 152 -2.72 15.32 -21.36
N LYS A 153 -3.09 16.60 -21.32
CA LYS A 153 -2.18 17.72 -21.10
C LYS A 153 -1.94 17.93 -19.61
N GLY A 154 -0.97 17.20 -19.05
CA GLY A 154 -0.58 17.32 -17.65
C GLY A 154 -1.69 16.95 -16.67
N THR A 155 -1.45 17.31 -15.41
CA THR A 155 -2.38 17.10 -14.30
C THR A 155 -3.69 17.85 -14.50
N VAL A 156 -3.65 19.07 -15.04
CA VAL A 156 -4.84 19.89 -15.33
C VAL A 156 -5.73 19.22 -16.38
N GLY A 157 -5.15 18.72 -17.47
CA GLY A 157 -5.90 18.02 -18.52
C GLY A 157 -6.52 16.72 -18.01
N ALA A 158 -5.78 15.98 -17.18
CA ALA A 158 -6.26 14.76 -16.53
C ALA A 158 -7.46 15.03 -15.61
N ARG A 159 -7.34 15.98 -14.68
CA ARG A 159 -8.44 16.39 -13.79
C ARG A 159 -9.66 16.86 -14.57
N ARG A 160 -9.48 17.71 -15.58
CA ARG A 160 -10.59 18.20 -16.40
C ARG A 160 -11.36 17.09 -17.09
N LEU A 161 -10.68 16.02 -17.53
CA LEU A 161 -11.35 14.86 -18.12
C LEU A 161 -12.07 14.03 -17.06
N LEU A 162 -11.42 13.75 -15.92
CA LEU A 162 -12.03 13.08 -14.75
C LEU A 162 -13.32 13.76 -14.30
N TRP A 163 -13.29 15.09 -14.15
CA TRP A 163 -14.42 15.88 -13.67
C TRP A 163 -15.59 15.97 -14.65
N LYS A 164 -15.47 15.43 -15.87
CA LYS A 164 -16.65 15.19 -16.74
C LYS A 164 -17.55 14.08 -16.20
N PHE A 165 -16.97 13.15 -15.46
CA PHE A 165 -17.65 11.97 -14.92
C PHE A 165 -17.80 12.00 -13.40
N MET A 166 -17.18 12.96 -12.72
CA MET A 166 -17.14 13.03 -11.26
C MET A 166 -17.58 14.40 -10.74
N GLY A 167 -18.48 14.38 -9.75
CA GLY A 167 -18.85 15.51 -8.90
C GLY A 167 -18.35 15.34 -7.47
N PRO A 168 -18.58 16.33 -6.58
CA PRO A 168 -18.20 16.23 -5.17
C PRO A 168 -18.79 15.02 -4.44
N ASP A 169 -19.99 14.58 -4.87
CA ASP A 169 -20.72 13.46 -4.27
C ASP A 169 -20.45 12.11 -4.96
N THR A 170 -19.69 12.09 -6.06
CA THR A 170 -19.29 10.84 -6.72
C THR A 170 -18.32 10.09 -5.82
N VAL A 171 -18.56 8.81 -5.57
CA VAL A 171 -17.64 8.00 -4.76
C VAL A 171 -16.42 7.60 -5.60
N LEU A 172 -15.23 7.99 -5.16
CA LEU A 172 -13.98 7.52 -5.73
C LEU A 172 -13.56 6.19 -5.11
N VAL A 173 -13.26 5.21 -5.96
CA VAL A 173 -12.87 3.86 -5.55
C VAL A 173 -11.45 3.56 -6.02
N GLY A 174 -10.65 2.89 -5.19
CA GLY A 174 -9.29 2.52 -5.57
C GLY A 174 -8.55 1.68 -4.53
N HIS A 175 -7.24 1.57 -4.69
CA HIS A 175 -6.34 0.88 -3.78
C HIS A 175 -5.13 1.76 -3.46
N SER A 176 -4.98 2.20 -2.20
CA SER A 176 -3.96 3.18 -1.81
C SER A 176 -4.06 4.50 -2.61
N VAL A 177 -5.28 4.98 -2.82
CA VAL A 177 -5.64 6.05 -3.78
C VAL A 177 -5.04 7.41 -3.43
N HIS A 178 -4.50 7.57 -2.21
CA HIS A 178 -3.79 8.77 -1.81
C HIS A 178 -2.57 9.07 -2.71
N ASN A 179 -1.95 8.04 -3.30
CA ASN A 179 -0.86 8.22 -4.26
C ASN A 179 -1.37 8.82 -5.57
N ASP A 180 -2.49 8.31 -6.09
CA ASP A 180 -3.19 8.81 -7.27
C ASP A 180 -3.65 10.25 -7.08
N LEU A 181 -4.30 10.55 -5.95
CA LEU A 181 -4.77 11.89 -5.59
C LEU A 181 -3.61 12.88 -5.49
N LYS A 182 -2.47 12.46 -4.94
CA LYS A 182 -1.25 13.28 -4.89
C LYS A 182 -0.71 13.55 -6.30
N ALA A 183 -0.62 12.54 -7.16
CA ALA A 183 -0.16 12.69 -8.54
C ALA A 183 -1.09 13.57 -9.39
N LEU A 184 -2.41 13.46 -9.16
CA LEU A 184 -3.42 14.32 -9.77
C LEU A 184 -3.48 15.73 -9.17
N LYS A 185 -2.80 15.97 -8.04
CA LYS A 185 -2.87 17.20 -7.25
C LYS A 185 -4.34 17.51 -6.93
N TRP A 186 -5.09 16.52 -6.46
CA TRP A 186 -6.54 16.56 -6.35
C TRP A 186 -7.01 16.23 -4.94
N ILE A 187 -7.92 17.06 -4.42
CA ILE A 187 -8.60 16.86 -3.14
C ILE A 187 -10.02 16.38 -3.43
N HIS A 188 -10.33 15.19 -2.93
CA HIS A 188 -11.65 14.60 -3.01
C HIS A 188 -11.98 13.86 -1.70
N THR A 189 -13.21 14.02 -1.21
CA THR A 189 -13.59 13.60 0.14
C THR A 189 -14.35 12.27 0.17
N GLN A 190 -15.08 11.94 -0.90
CA GLN A 190 -15.87 10.70 -0.98
C GLN A 190 -14.99 9.57 -1.53
N VAL A 191 -14.24 8.92 -0.64
CA VAL A 191 -13.23 7.91 -1.04
C VAL A 191 -13.47 6.57 -0.36
N VAL A 192 -13.49 5.50 -1.15
CA VAL A 192 -13.50 4.10 -0.69
C VAL A 192 -12.22 3.42 -1.18
N ASP A 193 -11.30 3.17 -0.24
CA ASP A 193 -9.99 2.62 -0.51
C ASP A 193 -9.86 1.20 0.07
N SER A 194 -9.66 0.21 -0.80
CA SER A 194 -9.52 -1.20 -0.40
C SER A 194 -8.34 -1.47 0.53
N TYR A 195 -7.23 -0.74 0.40
CA TYR A 195 -6.08 -0.87 1.30
C TYR A 195 -6.48 -0.43 2.71
N ILE A 196 -7.14 0.73 2.83
CA ILE A 196 -7.56 1.27 4.12
C ILE A 196 -8.57 0.33 4.79
N ILE A 197 -9.51 -0.21 4.02
CA ILE A 197 -10.52 -1.16 4.53
C ILE A 197 -9.84 -2.41 5.08
N GLU A 198 -9.02 -3.10 4.29
CA GLU A 198 -8.36 -4.33 4.72
C GLU A 198 -7.40 -4.07 5.87
N HIS A 199 -6.64 -2.96 5.82
CA HIS A 199 -5.75 -2.58 6.91
C HIS A 199 -6.52 -2.46 8.23
N LYS A 200 -7.67 -1.76 8.24
CA LYS A 200 -8.52 -1.65 9.45
C LYS A 200 -9.02 -3.00 9.93
N ILE A 201 -9.50 -3.86 9.02
CA ILE A 201 -9.96 -5.22 9.36
C ILE A 201 -8.85 -6.04 10.03
N ILE A 202 -7.62 -5.98 9.49
CA ILE A 202 -6.48 -6.69 10.07
C ILE A 202 -6.13 -6.15 11.46
N GLN A 203 -6.16 -4.83 11.66
CA GLN A 203 -5.89 -4.25 12.98
C GLN A 203 -6.95 -4.64 14.01
N GLU A 204 -8.23 -4.62 13.63
CA GLU A 204 -9.33 -5.05 14.49
C GLU A 204 -9.18 -6.53 14.88
N LYS A 205 -8.89 -7.41 13.91
CA LYS A 205 -8.65 -8.84 14.18
C LYS A 205 -7.49 -9.07 15.14
N LYS A 206 -6.38 -8.35 14.96
CA LYS A 206 -5.22 -8.41 15.86
C LYS A 206 -5.57 -7.93 17.27
N ALA A 207 -6.36 -6.86 17.39
CA ALA A 207 -6.80 -6.34 18.67
C ALA A 207 -7.73 -7.31 19.40
N ILE A 208 -8.65 -7.97 18.69
CA ILE A 208 -9.53 -9.02 19.26
C ILE A 208 -8.68 -10.20 19.73
N GLN A 209 -7.78 -10.71 18.88
CA GLN A 209 -6.91 -11.83 19.23
C GLN A 209 -6.05 -11.51 20.47
N ALA A 210 -5.46 -10.32 20.55
CA ALA A 210 -4.67 -9.91 21.71
C ALA A 210 -5.50 -9.88 23.01
N ARG A 211 -6.76 -9.42 22.95
CA ARG A 211 -7.67 -9.43 24.11
C ARG A 211 -8.07 -10.85 24.52
N GLU A 212 -8.26 -11.75 23.56
CA GLU A 212 -8.56 -13.16 23.84
C GLU A 212 -7.36 -13.88 24.46
N GLU A 213 -6.14 -13.60 23.98
CA GLU A 213 -4.89 -14.12 24.54
C GLU A 213 -4.71 -13.64 25.99
N GLU A 214 -4.87 -12.34 26.26
CA GLU A 214 -4.82 -11.76 27.61
C GLU A 214 -5.88 -12.37 28.55
N ALA A 215 -7.11 -12.55 28.07
CA ALA A 215 -8.18 -13.16 28.84
C ALA A 215 -7.92 -14.65 29.16
N ASN A 216 -7.33 -15.38 28.22
CA ASN A 216 -6.94 -16.78 28.41
C ASN A 216 -5.78 -16.92 29.40
N GLU A 217 -4.77 -16.06 29.32
CA GLU A 217 -3.67 -16.01 30.28
C GLU A 217 -4.19 -15.69 31.68
N ALA A 218 -5.03 -14.66 31.84
CA ALA A 218 -5.63 -14.32 33.13
C ALA A 218 -6.51 -15.46 33.68
N ARG A 219 -7.22 -16.20 32.82
CA ARG A 219 -7.99 -17.37 33.22
C ARG A 219 -7.09 -18.52 33.68
N ALA A 220 -5.98 -18.76 32.99
CA ALA A 220 -5.00 -19.78 33.38
C ALA A 220 -4.38 -19.48 34.74
N THR A 221 -3.98 -18.22 34.98
CA THR A 221 -3.45 -17.78 36.28
C THR A 221 -4.44 -18.01 37.42
N ARG A 222 -5.73 -17.66 37.22
CA ARG A 222 -6.78 -17.91 38.24
C ARG A 222 -6.98 -19.40 38.53
N VAL A 223 -6.90 -20.26 37.51
CA VAL A 223 -7.01 -21.71 37.69
C VAL A 223 -5.82 -22.23 38.49
N GLU A 224 -4.62 -21.75 38.20
CA GLU A 224 -3.41 -22.15 38.92
C GLU A 224 -3.42 -21.69 40.38
N GLU A 225 -3.84 -20.44 40.64
CA GLU A 225 -4.03 -19.93 42.01
C GLU A 225 -5.02 -20.79 42.79
N ARG A 226 -6.17 -21.11 42.20
CA ARG A 226 -7.19 -21.97 42.83
C ARG A 226 -6.69 -23.39 43.07
N LEU A 227 -5.89 -23.95 42.17
CA LEU A 227 -5.25 -25.25 42.37
C LEU A 227 -4.27 -25.20 43.55
N ARG A 228 -3.46 -24.14 43.67
CA ARG A 228 -2.54 -23.96 44.80
C ARG A 228 -3.28 -23.86 46.14
N GLU A 229 -4.40 -23.14 46.19
CA GLU A 229 -5.26 -23.06 47.38
C GLU A 229 -5.80 -24.45 47.77
N ILE A 230 -6.30 -25.22 46.80
CA ILE A 230 -6.80 -26.57 47.05
C ILE A 230 -5.68 -27.49 47.55
N THR A 231 -4.49 -27.47 46.92
CA THR A 231 -3.35 -28.29 47.38
C THR A 231 -2.88 -27.90 48.78
N GLY A 232 -2.86 -26.60 49.10
CA GLY A 232 -2.51 -26.12 50.44
C GLY A 232 -3.50 -26.57 51.52
N LEU A 233 -4.79 -26.73 51.17
CA LEU A 233 -5.80 -27.30 52.05
C LEU A 233 -5.64 -28.82 52.23
N VAL A 234 -5.21 -29.52 51.18
CA VAL A 234 -4.96 -30.98 51.22
C VAL A 234 -3.72 -31.30 52.06
N ASP A 235 -2.64 -30.50 52.00
CA ASP A 235 -1.46 -30.67 52.86
C ASP A 235 -1.79 -30.47 54.35
N GLY A 236 -2.73 -29.57 54.68
CA GLY A 236 -3.25 -29.40 56.04
C GLY A 236 -4.08 -30.59 56.54
N TYR A 237 -4.69 -31.37 55.64
CA TYR A 237 -5.51 -32.54 55.97
C TYR A 237 -4.73 -33.87 55.90
N MET A 238 -3.62 -33.94 55.17
CA MET A 238 -2.77 -35.14 55.05
C MET A 238 -1.74 -35.31 56.18
N SER A 239 -1.65 -34.36 57.13
CA SER A 239 -0.81 -34.47 58.34
C SER A 239 -1.27 -35.56 59.33
N SER A 240 -2.31 -36.35 59.04
CA SER A 240 -2.84 -37.38 59.95
C SER A 240 -2.75 -38.82 59.44
N LEU A 241 -1.96 -39.14 58.41
CA LEU A 241 -1.76 -40.53 57.97
C LEU A 241 -0.28 -40.89 57.78
N PRO A 242 0.19 -42.07 58.24
CA PRO A 242 1.62 -42.41 58.21
C PRO A 242 2.06 -42.84 56.81
N THR A 243 3.14 -42.24 56.33
CA THR A 243 3.83 -42.60 55.08
C THR A 243 4.69 -43.84 55.27
N ASN A 244 4.53 -44.82 54.38
CA ASN A 244 5.50 -45.90 54.19
C ASN A 244 6.25 -45.66 52.87
N HIS A 245 7.57 -45.56 52.95
CA HIS A 245 8.45 -45.36 51.80
C HIS A 245 8.58 -46.64 50.97
N GLN A 246 8.55 -46.52 49.64
CA GLN A 246 9.54 -47.18 48.76
C GLN A 246 9.49 -46.68 47.30
N ALA A 247 10.66 -46.22 46.85
CA ALA A 247 11.31 -46.37 45.54
C ALA A 247 10.53 -46.23 44.21
N ALA A 248 11.02 -45.36 43.30
CA ALA A 248 11.87 -45.75 42.15
C ALA A 248 11.73 -44.83 40.91
N ALA A 249 12.89 -44.36 40.44
CA ALA A 249 13.38 -44.21 39.05
C ALA A 249 12.52 -43.60 37.90
N ASN A 250 13.11 -42.56 37.31
CA ASN A 250 13.25 -42.22 35.87
C ASN A 250 12.08 -42.43 34.90
N SER A 251 11.65 -41.32 34.28
CA SER A 251 11.38 -41.31 32.82
C SER A 251 11.48 -39.90 32.25
N THR A 252 12.51 -39.72 31.42
CA THR A 252 12.68 -38.65 30.42
C THR A 252 11.57 -38.73 29.38
N THR A 253 10.82 -37.65 29.17
CA THR A 253 10.04 -37.45 27.94
C THR A 253 10.26 -36.06 27.38
N ALA A 254 10.48 -36.06 26.07
CA ALA A 254 10.99 -34.97 25.26
C ALA A 254 9.98 -33.84 25.13
N THR A 255 10.47 -32.60 25.20
CA THR A 255 9.74 -31.42 24.76
C THR A 255 9.78 -31.36 23.24
N GLU A 256 8.74 -31.87 22.59
CA GLU A 256 8.48 -31.60 21.18
C GLU A 256 8.18 -30.11 21.02
N GLY A 257 9.09 -29.41 20.35
CA GLY A 257 8.97 -27.99 20.05
C GLY A 257 7.78 -27.73 19.12
N GLU A 258 6.82 -26.94 19.59
CA GLU A 258 5.76 -26.40 18.77
C GLU A 258 6.33 -25.73 17.50
N PRO A 259 5.72 -25.96 16.32
CA PRO A 259 6.13 -25.28 15.10
C PRO A 259 5.85 -23.79 15.25
N LYS A 260 6.93 -23.01 15.39
CA LYS A 260 6.91 -21.54 15.38
C LYS A 260 6.09 -21.06 14.19
N LYS A 261 4.89 -20.52 14.46
CA LYS A 261 4.06 -19.80 13.47
C LYS A 261 4.95 -18.78 12.76
N LYS A 262 5.12 -18.96 11.44
CA LYS A 262 5.83 -18.01 10.58
C LYS A 262 5.15 -16.64 10.75
N LYS A 263 5.87 -15.67 11.30
CA LYS A 263 5.41 -14.27 11.38
C LYS A 263 5.09 -13.78 9.97
N ALA A 264 3.89 -13.21 9.80
CA ALA A 264 3.38 -12.70 8.53
C ALA A 264 4.36 -11.71 7.88
N LYS A 265 4.54 -11.89 6.57
CA LYS A 265 5.53 -11.22 5.72
C LYS A 265 5.01 -9.80 5.42
N GLY A 266 5.78 -8.77 5.76
CA GLY A 266 5.30 -7.38 5.78
C GLY A 266 4.76 -6.87 4.43
N THR A 267 3.83 -5.90 4.48
CA THR A 267 3.20 -5.07 3.41
C THR A 267 2.69 -5.76 2.13
N GLY A 268 3.31 -6.84 1.65
CA GLY A 268 2.85 -7.63 0.52
C GLY A 268 1.51 -8.30 0.76
N ASP A 269 1.16 -8.60 2.01
CA ASP A 269 -0.16 -9.14 2.38
C ASP A 269 -1.31 -8.18 2.07
N LEU A 270 -1.02 -6.87 2.01
CA LEU A 270 -1.99 -5.81 1.69
C LEU A 270 -1.91 -5.32 0.25
N ALA A 271 -0.97 -5.83 -0.55
CA ALA A 271 -0.88 -5.44 -1.96
C ALA A 271 -2.14 -5.89 -2.71
N LEU A 272 -2.62 -5.05 -3.64
CA LEU A 272 -3.81 -5.32 -4.45
C LEU A 272 -3.83 -6.75 -5.00
N LYS A 273 -2.74 -7.16 -5.68
CA LYS A 273 -2.57 -8.51 -6.22
C LYS A 273 -2.77 -9.62 -5.19
N THR A 274 -2.22 -9.44 -3.98
CA THR A 274 -2.34 -10.43 -2.91
C THR A 274 -3.77 -10.53 -2.39
N LEU A 275 -4.45 -9.38 -2.25
CA LEU A 275 -5.83 -9.33 -1.80
C LEU A 275 -6.80 -9.93 -2.83
N LEU A 276 -6.63 -9.64 -4.12
CA LEU A 276 -7.42 -10.29 -5.17
C LEU A 276 -7.19 -11.80 -5.20
N LYS A 277 -5.94 -12.25 -5.10
CA LYS A 277 -5.64 -13.68 -5.06
C LYS A 277 -6.30 -14.35 -3.85
N LYS A 278 -6.26 -13.69 -2.69
CA LYS A 278 -6.81 -14.19 -1.43
C LYS A 278 -8.34 -14.27 -1.44
N TYR A 279 -9.02 -13.27 -1.97
CA TYR A 279 -10.47 -13.12 -1.82
C TYR A 279 -11.28 -13.46 -3.06
N LEU A 280 -10.69 -13.28 -4.25
CA LEU A 280 -11.35 -13.47 -5.54
C LEU A 280 -10.65 -14.54 -6.40
N ALA A 281 -9.62 -15.22 -5.88
CA ALA A 281 -8.82 -16.21 -6.61
C ALA A 281 -8.32 -15.70 -7.99
N THR A 282 -8.13 -14.39 -8.11
CA THR A 282 -7.79 -13.71 -9.36
C THR A 282 -6.32 -13.27 -9.34
N ASP A 283 -5.58 -13.60 -10.39
CA ASP A 283 -4.18 -13.19 -10.56
C ASP A 283 -4.09 -12.01 -11.55
N ILE A 284 -3.63 -10.86 -11.05
CA ILE A 284 -3.34 -9.65 -11.84
C ILE A 284 -1.83 -9.39 -11.95
N GLN A 285 -1.44 -8.43 -12.79
CA GLN A 285 -0.04 -8.01 -12.97
C GLN A 285 0.86 -9.22 -13.31
N THR A 286 0.40 -10.05 -14.24
CA THR A 286 1.08 -11.29 -14.65
C THR A 286 2.11 -11.07 -15.76
N ARG A 287 2.18 -9.84 -16.30
CA ARG A 287 3.03 -9.46 -17.44
C ARG A 287 4.53 -9.34 -17.12
N GLY A 288 4.97 -9.76 -15.93
CA GLY A 288 6.37 -9.86 -15.54
C GLY A 288 7.10 -8.51 -15.59
N LYS A 289 8.18 -8.42 -16.40
CA LYS A 289 8.99 -7.20 -16.53
C LYS A 289 8.35 -6.09 -17.37
N LYS A 290 7.17 -6.33 -17.97
CA LYS A 290 6.47 -5.34 -18.81
C LYS A 290 5.74 -4.26 -18.00
N GLY A 291 5.77 -4.32 -16.67
CA GLY A 291 5.07 -3.39 -15.79
C GLY A 291 3.59 -3.71 -15.62
N HIS A 292 2.92 -2.84 -14.86
CA HIS A 292 1.52 -2.94 -14.53
C HIS A 292 0.66 -2.28 -15.61
N ASP A 293 -0.65 -2.49 -15.50
CA ASP A 293 -1.63 -1.92 -16.40
C ASP A 293 -2.71 -1.26 -15.55
N SER A 294 -2.62 0.07 -15.37
CA SER A 294 -3.62 0.82 -14.60
C SER A 294 -5.09 0.51 -14.92
N LEU A 295 -5.45 0.08 -16.14
CA LEU A 295 -6.83 -0.31 -16.41
C LEU A 295 -7.20 -1.65 -15.73
N GLU A 296 -6.28 -2.61 -15.74
CA GLU A 296 -6.42 -3.87 -14.99
C GLU A 296 -6.51 -3.57 -13.49
N ASP A 297 -5.63 -2.69 -12.99
CA ASP A 297 -5.56 -2.36 -11.57
C ASP A 297 -6.80 -1.57 -11.08
N ALA A 298 -7.32 -0.62 -11.86
CA ALA A 298 -8.57 0.08 -11.56
C ALA A 298 -9.76 -0.88 -11.50
N THR A 299 -9.84 -1.83 -12.44
CA THR A 299 -10.88 -2.86 -12.48
C THR A 299 -10.76 -3.82 -11.30
N ALA A 300 -9.54 -4.25 -10.99
CA ALA A 300 -9.25 -5.11 -9.86
C ALA A 300 -9.59 -4.45 -8.51
N ALA A 301 -9.27 -3.16 -8.35
CA ALA A 301 -9.61 -2.40 -7.15
C ALA A 301 -11.14 -2.26 -6.98
N ARG A 302 -11.87 -2.00 -8.07
CA ARG A 302 -13.33 -2.01 -8.10
C ARG A 302 -13.89 -3.33 -7.60
N ASP A 303 -13.44 -4.45 -8.16
CA ASP A 303 -13.91 -5.79 -7.84
C ASP A 303 -13.66 -6.16 -6.37
N LEU A 304 -12.46 -5.82 -5.89
CA LEU A 304 -12.09 -6.05 -4.51
C LEU A 304 -12.99 -5.26 -3.54
N VAL A 305 -13.21 -3.96 -3.81
CA VAL A 305 -14.10 -3.14 -2.99
C VAL A 305 -15.55 -3.63 -3.05
N HIS A 306 -16.01 -4.04 -4.23
CA HIS A 306 -17.35 -4.61 -4.40
C HIS A 306 -17.53 -5.85 -3.54
N TRP A 307 -16.60 -6.80 -3.63
CA TRP A 307 -16.61 -8.01 -2.80
C TRP A 307 -16.57 -7.70 -1.30
N MET A 308 -15.69 -6.79 -0.87
CA MET A 308 -15.59 -6.38 0.54
C MET A 308 -16.90 -5.78 1.05
N THR A 309 -17.56 -4.98 0.21
CA THR A 309 -18.84 -4.33 0.54
C THR A 309 -19.97 -5.34 0.65
N MET A 310 -20.11 -6.23 -0.35
CA MET A 310 -21.14 -7.26 -0.36
C MET A 310 -21.00 -8.19 0.85
N ARG A 311 -19.77 -8.62 1.15
CA ARG A 311 -19.48 -9.42 2.33
C ARG A 311 -19.88 -8.72 3.63
N ARG A 312 -19.54 -7.44 3.79
CA ARG A 312 -19.92 -6.63 4.96
C ARG A 312 -21.42 -6.47 5.10
N LEU A 313 -22.14 -6.31 3.98
CA LEU A 313 -23.60 -6.24 3.98
C LEU A 313 -24.23 -7.56 4.41
N GLN A 314 -23.73 -8.70 3.91
CA GLN A 314 -24.15 -10.04 4.34
C GLN A 314 -23.89 -10.27 5.83
N GLU A 315 -22.71 -9.89 6.33
CA GLU A 315 -22.37 -9.99 7.77
C GLU A 315 -23.30 -9.14 8.65
N LYS A 316 -23.76 -7.98 8.16
CA LYS A 316 -24.59 -7.05 8.93
C LYS A 316 -26.09 -7.38 8.89
N TYR A 317 -26.61 -7.81 7.74
CA TYR A 317 -28.04 -7.94 7.50
C TYR A 317 -28.52 -9.39 7.28
N GLY A 318 -27.61 -10.38 7.26
CA GLY A 318 -27.93 -11.73 6.78
C GLY A 318 -27.99 -11.79 5.25
N GLU A 319 -28.21 -12.98 4.66
CA GLU A 319 -28.27 -13.16 3.20
C GLU A 319 -29.20 -12.14 2.53
N ILE A 320 -28.62 -11.22 1.77
CA ILE A 320 -29.32 -10.55 0.67
C ILE A 320 -29.07 -11.44 -0.54
N ILE A 321 -30.12 -12.17 -0.91
CA ILE A 321 -30.23 -13.13 -2.01
C ILE A 321 -29.73 -12.52 -3.33
#